data_AF-A0A370QG79-F1
#
_entry.id   AF-A0A370QG79-F1
#
_cell.length_a   1.000
_cell.length_b   1.000
_cell.length_c   1.000
_cell.angle_alpha   90.00
_cell.angle_beta   90.00
_cell.angle_gamma   90.00
#
_symmetry.space_group_name_H-M   'P 1'
#
loop_
_entity.id
_entity.type
_entity.pdbx_description
1 polymer ?
#
loop_
_entity_poly.entity_id
_entity_poly.type
_entity_poly.pdbx_seq_one_letter_code
_entity_poly.pdbx_strand_id
1 'polypeptide(L)'
;MILEYNIIFLDTNVFQSENFTEGKKLNQLLDQSIEEGIQVKIVDITYQECLKRIQENLTKAKTAFKKASALLNKEGNLLRQTEKYKQFYSIPKVEIESDFTELKNHFDSFLKEKNIEIISSEIANHNEVFKLYFDKKSPFGTGQKKDEFPDAFILNTIEHWCDINMSGAFVISSDNDMLSYVSKSFEVINGIGQMLNVFVNASNYYKAVYGILSSNLNLAIDELKESIDDYTDNFSILIYERLLSDPYYVELEYDLGEILNFEVSSLIITSLEENLVQMDIRAKVDLQLPLTYNDLSMAHYDSEDDRYWNVTHVSENSIYRLDLLLPAEFEFEIDEEEIINFSLGTLYDYKLIGYEKIEENIQERSEFSDW
;
A
#
# COMPACT_ATOMS: atom_id res chain seq x y z
N MET A 1 1.72 1.95 7.92
CA MET A 1 1.80 3.35 8.42
C MET A 1 0.69 4.17 7.77
N ILE A 2 0.15 5.24 8.38
CA ILE A 2 -0.81 6.14 7.70
C ILE A 2 -0.05 7.38 7.20
N LEU A 3 0.15 7.48 5.89
CA LEU A 3 0.81 8.61 5.24
C LEU A 3 -0.14 9.28 4.26
N GLU A 4 0.00 10.59 4.11
CA GLU A 4 -0.74 11.37 3.11
C GLU A 4 -0.41 10.93 1.67
N TYR A 5 0.87 10.68 1.39
CA TYR A 5 1.33 10.21 0.08
C TYR A 5 2.21 8.96 0.20
N ASN A 6 2.01 8.01 -0.72
CA ASN A 6 2.84 6.80 -0.86
C ASN A 6 3.92 6.94 -1.95
N ILE A 7 4.11 8.15 -2.49
CA ILE A 7 5.11 8.46 -3.54
C ILE A 7 6.13 9.46 -2.99
N ILE A 8 7.41 9.19 -3.23
CA ILE A 8 8.52 10.07 -2.87
C ILE A 8 9.39 10.34 -4.09
N PHE A 9 9.62 11.61 -4.42
CA PHE A 9 10.65 12.04 -5.34
C PHE A 9 11.90 12.51 -4.60
N LEU A 10 13.08 12.07 -5.05
CA LEU A 10 14.36 12.51 -4.48
C LEU A 10 15.04 13.51 -5.41
N ASP A 11 15.54 14.60 -4.83
CA ASP A 11 16.39 15.57 -5.51
C ASP A 11 17.88 15.11 -5.52
N THR A 12 18.69 15.65 -6.44
CA THR A 12 20.12 15.35 -6.56
C THR A 12 20.86 15.69 -5.28
N ASN A 13 20.44 16.75 -4.59
CA ASN A 13 21.09 17.21 -3.38
C ASN A 13 21.00 16.16 -2.23
N VAL A 14 19.97 15.32 -2.25
CA VAL A 14 19.74 14.23 -1.30
C VAL A 14 20.84 13.21 -1.44
N PHE A 15 21.06 12.71 -2.66
CA PHE A 15 22.15 11.78 -2.97
C PHE A 15 23.51 12.39 -2.64
N GLN A 16 23.75 13.64 -3.04
CA GLN A 16 25.04 14.28 -2.81
C GLN A 16 25.39 14.41 -1.31
N SER A 17 24.41 14.75 -0.48
CA SER A 17 24.61 14.90 0.97
C SER A 17 24.98 13.59 1.68
N GLU A 18 24.59 12.46 1.08
CA GLU A 18 24.73 11.11 1.62
C GLU A 18 25.76 10.28 0.83
N ASN A 19 26.72 10.93 0.14
CA ASN A 19 27.75 10.28 -0.67
C ASN A 19 27.19 9.28 -1.71
N PHE A 20 26.10 9.67 -2.35
CA PHE A 20 25.33 8.94 -3.37
C PHE A 20 24.69 7.64 -2.88
N THR A 21 25.47 6.61 -2.58
CA THR A 21 24.97 5.27 -2.26
C THR A 21 25.33 4.81 -0.84
N GLU A 22 26.31 5.44 -0.19
CA GLU A 22 26.87 4.97 1.08
C GLU A 22 26.21 5.56 2.33
N GLY A 23 25.39 6.60 2.17
CA GLY A 23 24.85 7.33 3.30
C GLY A 23 23.81 6.54 4.07
N LYS A 24 23.95 6.54 5.40
CA LYS A 24 23.10 5.74 6.28
C LYS A 24 21.66 6.20 6.28
N LYS A 25 21.43 7.53 6.21
CA LYS A 25 20.06 8.07 6.29
C LYS A 25 19.29 7.79 5.01
N LEU A 26 19.96 7.94 3.85
CA LEU A 26 19.36 7.58 2.56
C LEU A 26 19.00 6.11 2.53
N ASN A 27 19.92 5.21 2.91
CA ASN A 27 19.62 3.78 2.95
C ASN A 27 18.48 3.45 3.93
N GLN A 28 18.46 4.06 5.13
CA GLN A 28 17.36 3.89 6.07
C GLN A 28 16.01 4.33 5.47
N LEU A 29 15.97 5.49 4.80
CA LEU A 29 14.76 5.99 4.14
C LEU A 29 14.27 5.00 3.07
N LEU A 30 15.17 4.51 2.22
CA LEU A 30 14.84 3.61 1.12
C LEU A 30 14.39 2.23 1.64
N ASP A 31 15.07 1.69 2.64
CA ASP A 31 14.70 0.41 3.25
C ASP A 31 13.31 0.48 3.89
N GLN A 32 13.05 1.55 4.65
CA GLN A 32 11.73 1.79 5.25
C GLN A 32 10.65 2.04 4.20
N SER A 33 10.99 2.69 3.08
CA SER A 33 10.05 2.89 1.97
C SER A 33 9.64 1.55 1.35
N ILE A 34 10.58 0.62 1.16
CA ILE A 34 10.28 -0.72 0.65
C ILE A 34 9.38 -1.50 1.63
N GLU A 35 9.68 -1.45 2.93
CA GLU A 35 8.89 -2.15 3.97
C GLU A 35 7.44 -1.67 4.03
N GLU A 36 7.20 -0.37 3.85
CA GLU A 36 5.87 0.25 3.92
C GLU A 36 5.19 0.35 2.54
N GLY A 37 5.79 -0.19 1.47
CA GLY A 37 5.22 -0.14 0.12
C GLY A 37 5.22 1.23 -0.55
N ILE A 38 6.05 2.16 -0.07
CA ILE A 38 6.20 3.52 -0.60
C ILE A 38 7.08 3.49 -1.84
N GLN A 39 6.61 4.10 -2.93
CA GLN A 39 7.34 4.15 -4.19
C GLN A 39 8.30 5.34 -4.20
N VAL A 40 9.58 5.07 -4.44
CA VAL A 40 10.61 6.10 -4.57
C VAL A 40 10.94 6.31 -6.03
N LYS A 41 10.98 7.58 -6.44
CA LYS A 41 11.15 8.01 -7.83
C LYS A 41 12.20 9.11 -7.94
N ILE A 42 12.79 9.25 -9.11
CA ILE A 42 13.60 10.40 -9.51
C ILE A 42 13.24 10.80 -10.93
N VAL A 43 13.50 12.05 -11.31
CA VAL A 43 13.38 12.47 -12.71
C VAL A 43 14.68 12.15 -13.44
N ASP A 44 14.62 11.84 -14.74
CA ASP A 44 15.81 11.58 -15.56
C ASP A 44 16.83 12.74 -15.53
N ILE A 45 16.36 13.99 -15.40
CA ILE A 45 17.20 15.17 -15.17
C ILE A 45 18.01 15.01 -13.88
N THR A 46 17.36 14.66 -12.77
CA THR A 46 18.01 14.39 -11.48
C THR A 46 19.07 13.30 -11.59
N TYR A 47 18.79 12.23 -12.35
CA TYR A 47 19.76 11.18 -12.64
C TYR A 47 21.00 11.73 -13.36
N GLN A 48 20.81 12.53 -14.41
CA GLN A 48 21.92 13.15 -15.15
C GLN A 48 22.72 14.12 -14.26
N GLU A 49 22.06 14.85 -13.39
CA GLU A 49 22.71 15.73 -12.42
C GLU A 49 23.55 14.95 -11.41
N CYS A 50 23.05 13.83 -10.88
CA CYS A 50 23.83 12.91 -10.05
C CYS A 50 25.12 12.46 -10.78
N LEU A 51 25.02 12.02 -12.04
CA LEU A 51 26.20 11.62 -12.83
C LEU A 51 27.20 12.77 -13.01
N LYS A 52 26.71 13.97 -13.34
CA LYS A 52 27.55 15.17 -13.45
C LYS A 52 28.28 15.46 -12.13
N ARG A 53 27.58 15.37 -10.99
CA ARG A 53 28.18 15.58 -9.65
C ARG A 53 29.22 14.51 -9.31
N ILE A 54 29.00 13.24 -9.67
CA ILE A 54 30.00 12.17 -9.52
C ILE A 54 31.27 12.52 -10.30
N GLN A 55 31.14 12.94 -11.56
CA GLN A 55 32.28 13.32 -12.40
C GLN A 55 33.04 14.54 -11.86
N GLU A 56 32.32 15.56 -11.38
CA GLU A 56 32.90 16.73 -10.71
C GLU A 56 33.69 16.33 -9.45
N ASN A 57 33.12 15.43 -8.64
CA ASN A 57 33.74 14.94 -7.41
C ASN A 57 34.97 14.07 -7.69
N LEU A 58 34.97 13.24 -8.73
CA LEU A 58 36.14 12.51 -9.19
C LEU A 58 37.29 13.44 -9.61
N THR A 59 36.97 14.54 -10.29
CA THR A 59 37.97 15.54 -10.70
C THR A 59 38.62 16.20 -9.48
N LYS A 60 37.81 16.52 -8.46
CA LYS A 60 38.30 17.02 -7.16
C LYS A 60 39.16 15.95 -6.45
N ALA A 61 38.71 14.70 -6.42
CA ALA A 61 39.43 13.58 -5.82
C ALA A 61 40.80 13.35 -6.47
N LYS A 62 40.87 13.33 -7.81
CA LYS A 62 42.14 13.24 -8.56
C LYS A 62 43.12 14.34 -8.15
N THR A 63 42.63 15.57 -8.02
CA THR A 63 43.45 16.71 -7.60
C THR A 63 43.93 16.55 -6.15
N ALA A 64 43.08 16.06 -5.25
CA ALA A 64 43.42 15.78 -3.86
C ALA A 64 44.46 14.67 -3.74
N PHE A 65 44.28 13.54 -4.44
CA PHE A 65 45.22 12.42 -4.46
C PHE A 65 46.60 12.84 -4.99
N LYS A 66 46.64 13.66 -6.05
CA LYS A 66 47.89 14.22 -6.59
C LYS A 66 48.60 15.11 -5.57
N LYS A 67 47.87 15.98 -4.87
CA LYS A 67 48.42 16.85 -3.81
C LYS A 67 48.94 16.03 -2.63
N ALA A 68 48.18 15.05 -2.16
CA ALA A 68 48.57 14.16 -1.07
C ALA A 68 49.85 13.38 -1.41
N SER A 69 49.93 12.82 -2.62
CA SER A 69 51.13 12.14 -3.11
C SER A 69 52.35 13.06 -3.15
N ALA A 70 52.20 14.31 -3.62
CA ALA A 70 53.29 15.28 -3.65
C ALA A 70 53.77 15.67 -2.24
N LEU A 71 52.83 15.92 -1.30
CA LEU A 71 53.15 16.28 0.09
C LEU A 71 53.85 15.15 0.82
N LEU A 72 53.35 13.91 0.73
CA LEU A 72 54.00 12.75 1.34
C LEU A 72 55.43 12.57 0.83
N ASN A 73 55.62 12.68 -0.49
CA ASN A 73 56.95 12.53 -1.08
C ASN A 73 57.93 13.67 -0.72
N LYS A 74 57.44 14.87 -0.43
CA LYS A 74 58.28 16.04 -0.11
C LYS A 74 58.56 16.16 1.39
N GLU A 75 57.52 16.11 2.21
CA GLU A 75 57.58 16.45 3.64
C GLU A 75 57.59 15.20 4.54
N GLY A 76 56.93 14.12 4.10
CA GLY A 76 56.87 12.86 4.84
C GLY A 76 58.07 11.93 4.62
N ASN A 77 58.95 12.24 3.66
CA ASN A 77 59.93 11.32 3.08
C ASN A 77 60.76 10.46 4.05
N LEU A 78 61.05 10.95 5.27
CA LEU A 78 61.73 10.21 6.33
C LEU A 78 60.96 8.94 6.72
N LEU A 79 59.63 9.03 6.83
CA LEU A 79 58.76 7.91 7.23
C LEU A 79 58.75 6.79 6.18
N ARG A 80 59.12 7.07 4.93
CA ARG A 80 59.23 6.06 3.86
C ARG A 80 60.26 4.96 4.17
N GLN A 81 61.22 5.25 5.05
CA GLN A 81 62.24 4.29 5.49
C GLN A 81 61.70 3.26 6.49
N THR A 82 60.49 3.49 7.02
CA THR A 82 59.86 2.58 7.96
C THR A 82 58.87 1.67 7.23
N GLU A 83 58.96 0.36 7.46
CA GLU A 83 58.08 -0.62 6.79
C GLU A 83 56.59 -0.36 7.12
N LYS A 84 56.29 0.13 8.32
CA LYS A 84 54.91 0.50 8.74
C LYS A 84 54.24 1.51 7.79
N TYR A 85 54.98 2.51 7.30
CA TYR A 85 54.39 3.63 6.54
C TYR A 85 54.66 3.57 5.03
N LYS A 86 55.59 2.72 4.59
CA LYS A 86 56.05 2.60 3.19
C LYS A 86 54.90 2.36 2.19
N GLN A 87 53.91 1.57 2.56
CA GLN A 87 52.75 1.26 1.71
C GLN A 87 51.90 2.50 1.33
N PHE A 88 51.87 3.53 2.17
CA PHE A 88 51.06 4.74 1.92
C PHE A 88 51.69 5.70 0.89
N TYR A 89 52.94 5.46 0.47
CA TYR A 89 53.60 6.27 -0.57
C TYR A 89 53.18 5.86 -1.99
N SER A 90 52.62 4.66 -2.14
CA SER A 90 52.11 4.13 -3.40
C SER A 90 50.64 4.50 -3.60
N ILE A 91 50.33 5.80 -3.55
CA ILE A 91 48.96 6.29 -3.77
C ILE A 91 48.53 5.93 -5.21
N PRO A 92 47.41 5.22 -5.40
CA PRO A 92 46.91 4.87 -6.72
C PRO A 92 46.53 6.13 -7.51
N LYS A 93 46.67 6.06 -8.84
CA LYS A 93 46.24 7.14 -9.72
C LYS A 93 44.74 7.04 -9.94
N VAL A 94 44.06 8.17 -9.81
CA VAL A 94 42.64 8.30 -10.18
C VAL A 94 42.54 8.47 -11.70
N GLU A 95 41.84 7.54 -12.33
CA GLU A 95 41.58 7.46 -13.76
C GLU A 95 40.12 7.83 -14.02
N ILE A 96 39.88 9.09 -14.40
CA ILE A 96 38.53 9.68 -14.42
C ILE A 96 37.53 8.83 -15.22
N GLU A 97 37.90 8.33 -16.39
CA GLU A 97 36.96 7.60 -17.27
C GLU A 97 36.58 6.23 -16.71
N SER A 98 37.55 5.44 -16.25
CA SER A 98 37.31 4.11 -15.68
C SER A 98 36.64 4.21 -14.31
N ASP A 99 37.12 5.07 -13.42
CA ASP A 99 36.53 5.29 -12.10
C ASP A 99 35.09 5.84 -12.21
N PHE A 100 34.81 6.72 -13.18
CA PHE A 100 33.45 7.19 -13.46
C PHE A 100 32.54 6.07 -13.93
N THR A 101 33.02 5.22 -14.85
CA THR A 101 32.23 4.09 -15.35
C THR A 101 31.89 3.11 -14.22
N GLU A 102 32.84 2.83 -13.33
CA GLU A 102 32.62 1.98 -12.15
C GLU A 102 31.58 2.61 -11.21
N LEU A 103 31.75 3.87 -10.83
CA LEU A 103 30.81 4.57 -9.95
C LEU A 103 29.40 4.72 -10.56
N LYS A 104 29.31 4.96 -11.87
CA LYS A 104 28.03 4.97 -12.59
C LYS A 104 27.34 3.61 -12.49
N ASN A 105 28.07 2.52 -12.75
CA ASN A 105 27.49 1.17 -12.67
C ASN A 105 27.05 0.82 -11.24
N HIS A 106 27.81 1.26 -10.22
CA HIS A 106 27.38 1.13 -8.82
C HIS A 106 26.12 1.94 -8.54
N PHE A 107 26.03 3.18 -9.03
CA PHE A 107 24.84 4.01 -8.86
C PHE A 107 23.61 3.40 -9.55
N ASP A 108 23.74 2.96 -10.81
CA ASP A 108 22.66 2.28 -11.55
C ASP A 108 22.20 1.00 -10.82
N SER A 109 23.14 0.22 -10.30
CA SER A 109 22.81 -0.99 -9.53
C SER A 109 22.09 -0.66 -8.23
N PHE A 110 22.52 0.40 -7.54
CA PHE A 110 21.88 0.88 -6.32
C PHE A 110 20.43 1.33 -6.57
N LEU A 111 20.18 2.14 -7.62
CA LEU A 111 18.82 2.56 -7.98
C LEU A 111 17.92 1.34 -8.24
N LYS A 112 18.44 0.34 -8.95
CA LYS A 112 17.70 -0.90 -9.24
C LYS A 112 17.45 -1.74 -7.99
N GLU A 113 18.45 -1.91 -7.12
CA GLU A 113 18.33 -2.67 -5.87
C GLU A 113 17.29 -2.04 -4.93
N LYS A 114 17.28 -0.70 -4.84
CA LYS A 114 16.35 0.06 -4.01
C LYS A 114 15.01 0.35 -4.67
N ASN A 115 14.74 -0.26 -5.83
CA ASN A 115 13.50 -0.09 -6.61
C ASN A 115 13.14 1.38 -6.89
N ILE A 116 14.15 2.22 -7.18
CA ILE A 116 13.96 3.63 -7.51
C ILE A 116 13.62 3.74 -9.00
N GLU A 117 12.42 4.25 -9.29
CA GLU A 117 11.96 4.45 -10.66
C GLU A 117 12.46 5.79 -11.23
N ILE A 118 12.88 5.78 -12.50
CA ILE A 118 13.27 7.01 -13.21
C ILE A 118 12.13 7.45 -14.12
N ILE A 119 11.54 8.61 -13.81
CA ILE A 119 10.48 9.24 -14.58
C ILE A 119 11.09 10.13 -15.67
N SER A 120 10.59 9.98 -16.89
CA SER A 120 11.06 10.80 -18.00
C SER A 120 10.53 12.23 -17.90
N SER A 121 11.39 13.21 -18.13
CA SER A 121 11.01 14.62 -18.22
C SER A 121 10.27 14.99 -19.52
N GLU A 122 10.01 14.04 -20.42
CA GLU A 122 9.24 14.27 -21.64
C GLU A 122 7.79 14.72 -21.37
N ILE A 123 7.23 14.37 -20.21
CA ILE A 123 5.89 14.80 -19.80
C ILE A 123 5.84 16.27 -19.36
N ALA A 124 7.00 16.91 -19.15
CA ALA A 124 7.05 18.32 -18.75
C ALA A 124 6.59 19.26 -19.87
N ASN A 125 5.87 20.31 -19.49
CA ASN A 125 5.43 21.36 -20.39
C ASN A 125 6.42 22.52 -20.41
N HIS A 126 7.22 22.60 -21.47
CA HIS A 126 8.18 23.68 -21.68
C HIS A 126 7.55 25.09 -21.62
N ASN A 127 6.29 25.26 -22.06
CA ASN A 127 5.63 26.58 -22.01
C ASN A 127 5.36 27.03 -20.57
N GLU A 128 5.03 26.10 -19.68
CA GLU A 128 4.84 26.37 -18.25
C GLU A 128 6.16 26.74 -17.57
N VAL A 129 7.23 26.00 -17.88
CA VAL A 129 8.59 26.30 -17.38
C VAL A 129 9.06 27.69 -17.84
N PHE A 130 8.87 28.04 -19.11
CA PHE A 130 9.20 29.39 -19.59
C PHE A 130 8.34 30.47 -18.93
N LYS A 131 7.06 30.19 -18.66
CA LYS A 131 6.20 31.12 -17.94
C LYS A 131 6.71 31.36 -16.51
N LEU A 132 7.10 30.32 -15.78
CA LEU A 132 7.71 30.45 -14.45
C LEU A 132 8.97 31.34 -14.49
N TYR A 133 9.82 31.14 -15.51
CA TYR A 133 11.02 31.95 -15.73
C TYR A 133 10.71 33.43 -15.99
N PHE A 134 9.81 33.75 -16.92
CA PHE A 134 9.47 35.14 -17.26
C PHE A 134 8.70 35.85 -16.13
N ASP A 135 7.86 35.11 -15.41
CA ASP A 135 7.10 35.62 -14.27
C ASP A 135 7.94 35.69 -12.98
N LYS A 136 9.20 35.24 -12.99
CA LYS A 136 10.13 35.23 -11.84
C LYS A 136 9.56 34.48 -10.62
N LYS A 137 8.82 33.40 -10.89
CA LYS A 137 8.29 32.51 -9.85
C LYS A 137 9.33 31.47 -9.46
N SER A 138 9.17 30.86 -8.30
CA SER A 138 9.99 29.72 -7.89
C SER A 138 9.95 28.62 -8.98
N PRO A 139 11.08 27.96 -9.30
CA PRO A 139 12.39 28.05 -8.64
C PRO A 139 13.29 29.24 -9.08
N PHE A 140 12.91 30.03 -10.08
CA PHE A 140 13.76 31.10 -10.62
C PHE A 140 13.91 32.36 -9.73
N GLY A 141 12.86 32.74 -8.99
CA GLY A 141 12.88 33.91 -8.09
C GLY A 141 13.36 35.22 -8.75
N THR A 142 13.96 36.13 -7.98
CA THR A 142 14.48 37.41 -8.49
C THR A 142 15.97 37.33 -8.90
N GLY A 143 16.29 37.43 -10.19
CA GLY A 143 17.67 37.50 -10.69
C GLY A 143 17.86 36.95 -12.10
N GLN A 144 19.10 36.84 -12.59
CA GLN A 144 19.45 36.09 -13.80
C GLN A 144 19.76 34.62 -13.44
N LYS A 145 18.74 33.91 -12.95
CA LYS A 145 18.85 32.52 -12.48
C LYS A 145 18.65 31.51 -13.62
N LYS A 146 19.54 31.52 -14.62
CA LYS A 146 19.47 30.54 -15.73
C LYS A 146 19.87 29.13 -15.31
N ASP A 147 20.51 28.99 -14.15
CA ASP A 147 20.97 27.69 -13.66
C ASP A 147 19.82 26.86 -13.05
N GLU A 148 18.62 27.45 -12.88
CA GLU A 148 17.43 26.82 -12.26
C GLU A 148 16.48 26.15 -13.26
N PHE A 149 16.82 26.16 -14.56
CA PHE A 149 15.99 25.47 -15.55
C PHE A 149 15.85 23.97 -15.27
N PRO A 150 16.91 23.21 -14.89
CA PRO A 150 16.78 21.81 -14.51
C PRO A 150 15.74 21.60 -13.41
N ASP A 151 15.84 22.34 -12.30
CA ASP A 151 14.92 22.28 -11.16
C ASP A 151 13.47 22.60 -11.59
N ALA A 152 13.30 23.60 -12.46
CA ALA A 152 11.97 23.94 -12.97
C ALA A 152 11.37 22.82 -13.84
N PHE A 153 12.19 22.14 -14.66
CA PHE A 153 11.75 20.98 -15.41
C PHE A 153 11.46 19.77 -14.50
N ILE A 154 12.26 19.55 -13.44
CA ILE A 154 12.01 18.50 -12.45
C ILE A 154 10.67 18.73 -11.76
N LEU A 155 10.45 19.92 -11.18
CA LEU A 155 9.20 20.27 -10.49
C LEU A 155 7.99 20.16 -11.42
N ASN A 156 8.10 20.66 -12.66
CA ASN A 156 7.01 20.55 -13.62
C ASN A 156 6.76 19.09 -14.06
N THR A 157 7.80 18.28 -14.21
CA THR A 157 7.65 16.84 -14.48
C THR A 157 6.85 16.17 -13.36
N ILE A 158 7.17 16.49 -12.10
CA ILE A 158 6.50 15.93 -10.92
C ILE A 158 5.02 16.37 -10.88
N GLU A 159 4.71 17.65 -11.14
CA GLU A 159 3.32 18.13 -11.25
C GLU A 159 2.52 17.29 -12.26
N HIS A 160 3.02 17.20 -13.50
CA HIS A 160 2.34 16.47 -14.57
C HIS A 160 2.25 14.98 -14.25
N TRP A 161 3.26 14.40 -13.60
CA TRP A 161 3.21 13.02 -13.16
C TRP A 161 2.09 12.81 -12.13
N CYS A 162 1.96 13.70 -11.14
CA CYS A 162 0.91 13.61 -10.13
C CYS A 162 -0.48 13.75 -10.76
N ASP A 163 -0.66 14.69 -11.69
CA ASP A 163 -1.92 14.91 -12.41
C ASP A 163 -2.32 13.70 -13.26
N ILE A 164 -1.37 13.10 -14.00
CA ILE A 164 -1.61 11.92 -14.85
C ILE A 164 -2.01 10.71 -14.01
N ASN A 165 -1.41 10.53 -12.82
CA ASN A 165 -1.65 9.38 -11.96
C ASN A 165 -2.73 9.62 -10.90
N MET A 166 -3.28 10.84 -10.81
CA MET A 166 -4.22 11.25 -9.76
C MET A 166 -3.70 10.89 -8.35
N SER A 167 -2.42 11.15 -8.12
CA SER A 167 -1.73 10.79 -6.87
C SER A 167 -0.85 11.93 -6.43
N GLY A 168 -0.87 12.25 -5.14
CA GLY A 168 0.06 13.21 -4.57
C GLY A 168 1.43 12.60 -4.24
N ALA A 169 2.40 13.45 -3.95
CA ALA A 169 3.76 13.00 -3.65
C ALA A 169 4.47 13.87 -2.59
N PHE A 170 5.49 13.30 -1.97
CA PHE A 170 6.52 14.06 -1.27
C PHE A 170 7.72 14.30 -2.19
N VAL A 171 8.29 15.50 -2.17
CA VAL A 171 9.54 15.83 -2.87
C VAL A 171 10.59 16.15 -1.82
N ILE A 172 11.64 15.34 -1.71
CA ILE A 172 12.71 15.56 -0.74
C ILE A 172 13.79 16.41 -1.41
N SER A 173 13.94 17.63 -0.93
CA SER A 173 15.06 18.52 -1.30
C SER A 173 15.47 19.34 -0.08
N SER A 174 16.69 19.86 -0.12
CA SER A 174 17.20 20.85 0.84
C SER A 174 17.58 22.14 0.11
N ASP A 175 17.25 22.26 -1.18
CA ASP A 175 17.44 23.47 -1.95
C ASP A 175 16.34 24.49 -1.60
N ASN A 176 16.74 25.71 -1.27
CA ASN A 176 15.81 26.75 -0.84
C ASN A 176 14.86 27.18 -1.97
N ASP A 177 15.31 27.13 -3.23
CA ASP A 177 14.48 27.50 -4.37
C ASP A 177 13.40 26.44 -4.58
N MET A 178 13.73 25.14 -4.49
CA MET A 178 12.74 24.06 -4.49
C MET A 178 11.80 24.11 -3.28
N LEU A 179 12.32 24.35 -2.07
CA LEU A 179 11.51 24.47 -0.85
C LEU A 179 10.52 25.64 -0.89
N SER A 180 10.81 26.68 -1.67
CA SER A 180 9.91 27.82 -1.88
C SER A 180 8.83 27.57 -2.93
N TYR A 181 8.90 26.45 -3.66
CA TYR A 181 7.92 26.08 -4.67
C TYR A 181 6.63 25.63 -3.99
N VAL A 182 5.50 26.21 -4.40
CA VAL A 182 4.18 25.85 -3.88
C VAL A 182 3.44 25.07 -4.95
N SER A 183 3.25 23.78 -4.69
CA SER A 183 2.44 22.88 -5.49
C SER A 183 1.08 22.64 -4.83
N LYS A 184 0.12 22.15 -5.62
CA LYS A 184 -1.12 21.55 -5.10
C LYS A 184 -1.08 20.03 -5.12
N SER A 185 -0.15 19.45 -5.87
CA SER A 185 -0.08 18.02 -6.14
C SER A 185 1.04 17.33 -5.36
N PHE A 186 1.98 18.08 -4.78
CA PHE A 186 3.00 17.52 -3.90
C PHE A 186 3.43 18.48 -2.79
N GLU A 187 4.05 17.92 -1.74
CA GLU A 187 4.69 18.68 -0.67
C GLU A 187 6.22 18.54 -0.75
N VAL A 188 6.94 19.65 -0.62
CA VAL A 188 8.42 19.63 -0.56
C VAL A 188 8.89 19.53 0.89
N ILE A 189 9.61 18.45 1.21
CA ILE A 189 10.13 18.13 2.55
C ILE A 189 11.63 18.47 2.63
N ASN A 190 12.04 19.20 3.67
CA ASN A 190 13.42 19.67 3.84
C ASN A 190 14.37 18.55 4.29
N GLY A 191 14.83 17.77 3.32
CA GLY A 191 15.84 16.73 3.47
C GLY A 191 15.35 15.45 4.15
N ILE A 192 16.19 14.41 4.09
CA ILE A 192 15.86 13.05 4.56
C ILE A 192 15.47 13.02 6.05
N GLY A 193 16.12 13.84 6.87
CA GLY A 193 15.86 13.85 8.31
C GLY A 193 14.42 14.25 8.65
N GLN A 194 13.84 15.20 7.92
CA GLN A 194 12.44 15.56 8.10
C GLN A 194 11.50 14.48 7.56
N MET A 195 11.82 13.87 6.41
CA MET A 195 11.02 12.77 5.89
C MET A 195 10.98 11.56 6.84
N LEU A 196 12.10 11.19 7.44
CA LEU A 196 12.12 10.14 8.47
C LEU A 196 11.28 10.52 9.70
N ASN A 197 11.20 11.81 10.05
CA ASN A 197 10.33 12.27 11.12
C ASN A 197 8.84 12.16 10.73
N VAL A 198 8.49 12.44 9.47
CA VAL A 198 7.14 12.20 8.92
C VAL A 198 6.77 10.72 9.09
N PHE A 199 7.67 9.79 8.73
CA PHE A 199 7.45 8.36 8.93
C PHE A 199 7.23 7.97 10.39
N VAL A 200 8.01 8.52 11.31
CA VAL A 200 7.84 8.26 12.76
C VAL A 200 6.49 8.77 13.25
N ASN A 201 6.11 9.99 12.88
CA ASN A 201 4.83 10.58 13.28
C ASN A 201 3.64 9.79 12.73
N ALA A 202 3.70 9.40 11.47
CA ALA A 202 2.71 8.57 10.80
C ALA A 202 2.55 7.19 11.47
N SER A 203 3.64 6.57 11.92
CA SER A 203 3.60 5.32 12.69
C SER A 203 2.98 5.51 14.08
N ASN A 204 3.26 6.62 14.75
CA ASN A 204 2.67 6.94 16.04
C ASN A 204 1.17 7.23 15.92
N TYR A 205 0.77 7.97 14.90
CA TYR A 205 -0.63 8.25 14.59
C TYR A 205 -1.40 6.95 14.31
N TYR A 206 -0.86 6.07 13.45
CA TYR A 206 -1.44 4.74 13.20
C TYR A 206 -1.71 3.99 14.51
N LYS A 207 -0.74 3.96 15.43
CA LYS A 207 -0.89 3.28 16.74
C LYS A 207 -1.97 3.91 17.61
N ALA A 208 -2.07 5.24 17.61
CA ALA A 208 -3.09 5.95 18.36
C ALA A 208 -4.50 5.63 17.82
N VAL A 209 -4.70 5.75 16.51
CA VAL A 209 -5.97 5.43 15.84
C VAL A 209 -6.35 3.96 16.07
N TYR A 210 -5.41 3.04 15.88
CA TYR A 210 -5.65 1.61 16.17
C TYR A 210 -6.08 1.38 17.62
N GLY A 211 -5.45 2.07 18.59
CA GLY A 211 -5.83 2.02 20.00
C GLY A 211 -7.26 2.50 20.27
N ILE A 212 -7.67 3.60 19.62
CA ILE A 212 -9.02 4.15 19.70
C ILE A 212 -10.03 3.16 19.11
N LEU A 213 -9.82 2.69 17.88
CA LEU A 213 -10.73 1.76 17.20
C LEU A 213 -10.86 0.43 17.94
N SER A 214 -9.73 -0.16 18.37
CA SER A 214 -9.74 -1.43 19.13
C SER A 214 -10.45 -1.33 20.49
N SER A 215 -10.51 -0.12 21.08
CA SER A 215 -11.28 0.12 22.31
C SER A 215 -12.78 0.34 22.06
N ASN A 216 -13.18 0.59 20.82
CA ASN A 216 -14.55 0.95 20.42
C ASN A 216 -15.17 -0.05 19.43
N LEU A 217 -14.71 -1.30 19.41
CA LEU A 217 -15.23 -2.35 18.51
C LEU A 217 -16.74 -2.62 18.64
N ASN A 218 -17.35 -2.23 19.76
CA ASN A 218 -18.80 -2.34 19.93
C ASN A 218 -19.56 -1.49 18.90
N LEU A 219 -19.02 -0.35 18.45
CA LEU A 219 -19.64 0.47 17.39
C LEU A 219 -19.81 -0.33 16.10
N ALA A 220 -18.81 -1.14 15.73
CA ALA A 220 -18.89 -2.02 14.55
C ALA A 220 -19.97 -3.11 14.71
N ILE A 221 -20.15 -3.63 15.92
CA ILE A 221 -21.20 -4.61 16.19
C ILE A 221 -22.58 -3.96 16.07
N ASP A 222 -22.74 -2.74 16.57
CA ASP A 222 -24.01 -2.01 16.53
C ASP A 222 -24.38 -1.64 15.08
N GLU A 223 -23.45 -1.07 14.32
CA GLU A 223 -23.63 -0.77 12.89
C GLU A 223 -24.00 -2.01 12.05
N LEU A 224 -23.34 -3.15 12.31
CA LEU A 224 -23.68 -4.39 11.64
C LEU A 224 -25.08 -4.87 11.97
N LYS A 225 -25.50 -4.79 13.24
CA LYS A 225 -26.84 -5.21 13.64
C LYS A 225 -27.92 -4.39 12.96
N GLU A 226 -27.67 -3.10 12.73
CA GLU A 226 -28.61 -2.22 12.02
C GLU A 226 -28.70 -2.56 10.53
N SER A 227 -27.64 -3.10 9.94
CA SER A 227 -27.55 -3.34 8.50
C SER A 227 -27.70 -4.82 8.09
N ILE A 228 -27.68 -5.77 9.04
CA ILE A 228 -27.56 -7.20 8.72
C ILE A 228 -28.78 -7.75 7.97
N ASP A 229 -29.97 -7.19 8.22
CA ASP A 229 -31.22 -7.62 7.61
C ASP A 229 -31.21 -7.42 6.09
N ASP A 230 -30.45 -6.43 5.58
CA ASP A 230 -30.26 -6.19 4.14
C ASP A 230 -29.51 -7.36 3.45
N TYR A 231 -28.85 -8.22 4.22
CA TYR A 231 -28.09 -9.38 3.73
C TYR A 231 -28.86 -10.71 3.86
N THR A 232 -30.15 -10.67 4.22
CA THR A 232 -30.95 -11.88 4.44
C THR A 232 -31.02 -12.80 3.20
N ASP A 233 -31.22 -12.23 2.01
CA ASP A 233 -31.27 -12.99 0.75
C ASP A 233 -29.91 -13.64 0.47
N ASN A 234 -28.84 -12.88 0.69
CA ASN A 234 -27.46 -13.34 0.51
C ASN A 234 -27.15 -14.55 1.40
N PHE A 235 -27.56 -14.54 2.66
CA PHE A 235 -27.38 -15.68 3.56
C PHE A 235 -28.27 -16.87 3.21
N SER A 236 -29.48 -16.61 2.69
CA SER A 236 -30.37 -17.65 2.17
C SER A 236 -29.72 -18.40 1.01
N ILE A 237 -29.09 -17.67 0.08
CA ILE A 237 -28.34 -18.23 -1.05
C ILE A 237 -27.20 -19.14 -0.57
N LEU A 238 -26.45 -18.75 0.47
CA LEU A 238 -25.33 -19.56 0.99
C LEU A 238 -25.78 -20.95 1.47
N ILE A 239 -26.92 -21.02 2.17
CA ILE A 239 -27.50 -22.31 2.59
C ILE A 239 -28.00 -23.08 1.37
N TYR A 240 -28.74 -22.41 0.49
CA TYR A 240 -29.28 -23.01 -0.73
C TYR A 240 -28.17 -23.68 -1.57
N GLU A 241 -27.08 -22.99 -1.87
CA GLU A 241 -25.95 -23.54 -2.65
C GLU A 241 -25.33 -24.76 -1.96
N ARG A 242 -25.29 -24.74 -0.62
CA ARG A 242 -24.73 -25.83 0.18
C ARG A 242 -25.61 -27.07 0.16
N LEU A 243 -26.93 -26.89 0.20
CA LEU A 243 -27.93 -27.96 0.12
C LEU A 243 -28.08 -28.49 -1.32
N LEU A 244 -28.01 -27.62 -2.34
CA LEU A 244 -28.05 -28.02 -3.74
C LEU A 244 -26.89 -28.96 -4.12
N SER A 245 -25.78 -28.86 -3.39
CA SER A 245 -24.62 -29.77 -3.56
C SER A 245 -24.82 -31.15 -2.92
N ASP A 246 -25.86 -31.33 -2.10
CA ASP A 246 -26.19 -32.59 -1.46
C ASP A 246 -27.11 -33.41 -2.39
N PRO A 247 -26.71 -34.64 -2.77
CA PRO A 247 -27.46 -35.46 -3.72
C PRO A 247 -28.85 -35.88 -3.21
N TYR A 248 -29.14 -35.70 -1.92
CA TYR A 248 -30.46 -36.01 -1.37
C TYR A 248 -31.50 -34.92 -1.62
N TYR A 249 -31.09 -33.70 -2.00
CA TYR A 249 -31.99 -32.58 -2.24
C TYR A 249 -32.17 -32.38 -3.76
N VAL A 250 -33.33 -32.75 -4.28
CA VAL A 250 -33.66 -32.60 -5.71
C VAL A 250 -34.76 -31.56 -5.90
N GLU A 251 -34.69 -30.80 -7.00
CA GLU A 251 -35.63 -29.71 -7.30
C GLU A 251 -35.77 -28.73 -6.11
N LEU A 252 -34.64 -28.44 -5.46
CA LEU A 252 -34.59 -27.52 -4.34
C LEU A 252 -34.97 -26.11 -4.79
N GLU A 253 -35.94 -25.52 -4.10
CA GLU A 253 -36.37 -24.14 -4.22
C GLU A 253 -36.34 -23.50 -2.81
N TYR A 254 -36.06 -22.20 -2.75
CA TYR A 254 -36.10 -21.43 -1.50
C TYR A 254 -36.88 -20.13 -1.71
N ASP A 255 -37.56 -19.68 -0.65
CA ASP A 255 -38.07 -18.31 -0.55
C ASP A 255 -37.16 -17.48 0.36
N LEU A 256 -37.30 -16.15 0.29
CA LEU A 256 -36.55 -15.23 1.15
C LEU A 256 -36.73 -15.58 2.64
N GLY A 257 -35.63 -15.84 3.33
CA GLY A 257 -35.62 -16.15 4.76
C GLY A 257 -35.86 -14.94 5.66
N GLU A 258 -35.73 -15.16 6.96
CA GLU A 258 -35.77 -14.13 8.02
C GLU A 258 -34.63 -14.35 9.01
N ILE A 259 -33.86 -13.31 9.30
CA ILE A 259 -32.82 -13.35 10.34
C ILE A 259 -33.50 -13.21 11.70
N LEU A 260 -33.37 -14.24 12.54
CA LEU A 260 -33.96 -14.25 13.88
C LEU A 260 -32.98 -13.78 14.96
N ASN A 261 -31.68 -14.02 14.74
CA ASN A 261 -30.64 -13.67 15.70
C ASN A 261 -29.29 -13.47 15.01
N PHE A 262 -28.52 -12.52 15.50
CA PHE A 262 -27.19 -12.17 15.02
C PHE A 262 -26.22 -12.02 16.20
N GLU A 263 -25.22 -12.88 16.28
CA GLU A 263 -24.24 -12.91 17.37
C GLU A 263 -22.81 -12.82 16.82
N VAL A 264 -22.11 -11.73 17.14
CA VAL A 264 -20.69 -11.59 16.81
C VAL A 264 -19.84 -12.38 17.79
N SER A 265 -19.08 -13.34 17.27
CA SER A 265 -18.18 -14.21 18.03
C SER A 265 -16.78 -13.62 18.20
N SER A 266 -16.24 -12.97 17.16
CA SER A 266 -14.94 -12.30 17.22
C SER A 266 -14.81 -11.26 16.13
N LEU A 267 -14.03 -10.23 16.38
CA LEU A 267 -13.71 -9.18 15.42
C LEU A 267 -12.20 -8.93 15.43
N ILE A 268 -11.60 -8.87 14.25
CA ILE A 268 -10.16 -8.62 14.07
C ILE A 268 -10.00 -7.49 13.05
N ILE A 269 -9.30 -6.42 13.42
CA ILE A 269 -8.89 -5.37 12.47
C ILE A 269 -7.79 -5.97 11.57
N THR A 270 -8.03 -5.99 10.25
CA THR A 270 -7.12 -6.55 9.25
C THR A 270 -6.36 -5.49 8.46
N SER A 271 -6.98 -4.31 8.24
CA SER A 271 -6.34 -3.14 7.64
C SER A 271 -6.82 -1.86 8.30
N LEU A 272 -5.96 -0.85 8.32
CA LEU A 272 -6.27 0.49 8.80
C LEU A 272 -5.64 1.52 7.87
N GLU A 273 -6.49 2.35 7.29
CA GLU A 273 -6.15 3.49 6.46
C GLU A 273 -6.56 4.79 7.18
N GLU A 274 -6.52 5.92 6.49
CA GLU A 274 -6.74 7.25 7.11
C GLU A 274 -8.13 7.40 7.72
N ASN A 275 -9.16 7.00 6.99
CA ASN A 275 -10.58 7.12 7.36
C ASN A 275 -11.36 5.79 7.18
N LEU A 276 -10.65 4.70 6.89
CA LEU A 276 -11.21 3.39 6.60
C LEU A 276 -10.55 2.34 7.47
N VAL A 277 -11.36 1.48 8.06
CA VAL A 277 -10.90 0.30 8.80
C VAL A 277 -11.57 -0.94 8.27
N GLN A 278 -10.76 -1.96 7.98
CA GLN A 278 -11.24 -3.25 7.54
C GLN A 278 -11.16 -4.25 8.68
N MET A 279 -12.22 -5.03 8.82
CA MET A 279 -12.39 -5.97 9.91
C MET A 279 -12.86 -7.32 9.40
N ASP A 280 -12.21 -8.38 9.86
CA ASP A 280 -12.71 -9.75 9.71
C ASP A 280 -13.60 -10.07 10.91
N ILE A 281 -14.88 -10.31 10.64
CA ILE A 281 -15.90 -10.52 11.67
C ILE A 281 -16.39 -11.95 11.58
N ARG A 282 -16.24 -12.72 12.66
CA ARG A 282 -16.89 -14.02 12.78
C ARG A 282 -18.20 -13.84 13.51
N ALA A 283 -19.29 -14.24 12.87
CA ALA A 283 -20.62 -14.11 13.42
C ALA A 283 -21.43 -15.39 13.23
N LYS A 284 -22.41 -15.57 14.11
CA LYS A 284 -23.44 -16.59 14.00
C LYS A 284 -24.75 -15.93 13.66
N VAL A 285 -25.44 -16.49 12.67
CA VAL A 285 -26.75 -16.01 12.22
C VAL A 285 -27.74 -17.16 12.32
N ASP A 286 -28.82 -16.95 13.07
CA ASP A 286 -29.94 -17.89 13.06
C ASP A 286 -30.92 -17.40 11.98
N LEU A 287 -30.94 -18.10 10.86
CA LEU A 287 -31.77 -17.81 9.69
C LEU A 287 -32.93 -18.81 9.63
N GLN A 288 -34.15 -18.30 9.66
CA GLN A 288 -35.32 -19.08 9.30
C GLN A 288 -35.47 -19.08 7.78
N LEU A 289 -35.45 -20.26 7.16
CA LEU A 289 -35.44 -20.38 5.69
C LEU A 289 -36.56 -21.31 5.22
N PRO A 290 -37.52 -20.79 4.43
CA PRO A 290 -38.50 -21.62 3.74
C PRO A 290 -37.85 -22.35 2.56
N LEU A 291 -37.94 -23.68 2.55
CA LEU A 291 -37.41 -24.55 1.50
C LEU A 291 -38.47 -25.52 1.01
N THR A 292 -38.42 -25.83 -0.28
CA THR A 292 -39.22 -26.90 -0.90
C THR A 292 -38.31 -27.78 -1.74
N TYR A 293 -38.35 -29.10 -1.55
CA TYR A 293 -37.50 -30.04 -2.27
C TYR A 293 -38.05 -31.48 -2.24
N ASN A 294 -37.50 -32.32 -3.11
CA ASN A 294 -37.70 -33.75 -3.10
C ASN A 294 -36.52 -34.44 -2.39
N ASP A 295 -36.80 -35.08 -1.27
CA ASP A 295 -35.84 -35.80 -0.44
C ASP A 295 -35.64 -37.24 -0.95
N LEU A 296 -34.41 -37.55 -1.38
CA LEU A 296 -33.99 -38.88 -1.83
C LEU A 296 -33.29 -39.72 -0.75
N SER A 297 -33.17 -39.23 0.49
CA SER A 297 -32.46 -39.93 1.57
C SER A 297 -32.98 -41.33 1.87
N MET A 298 -34.28 -41.55 1.64
CA MET A 298 -34.96 -42.85 1.78
C MET A 298 -35.36 -43.47 0.43
N ALA A 299 -34.97 -42.85 -0.68
CA ALA A 299 -35.37 -43.28 -2.01
C ALA A 299 -34.54 -44.47 -2.52
N HIS A 300 -35.17 -45.33 -3.32
CA HIS A 300 -34.52 -46.45 -3.99
C HIS A 300 -34.61 -46.28 -5.50
N TYR A 301 -33.47 -46.27 -6.18
CA TYR A 301 -33.42 -46.20 -7.64
C TYR A 301 -33.69 -47.58 -8.26
N ASP A 302 -34.70 -47.64 -9.13
CA ASP A 302 -35.01 -48.81 -9.94
C ASP A 302 -34.49 -48.61 -11.37
N SER A 303 -33.47 -49.40 -11.73
CA SER A 303 -32.84 -49.34 -13.05
C SER A 303 -33.69 -49.96 -14.17
N GLU A 304 -34.71 -50.76 -13.85
CA GLU A 304 -35.61 -51.33 -14.88
C GLU A 304 -36.58 -50.27 -15.41
N ASP A 305 -37.06 -49.38 -14.52
CA ASP A 305 -38.04 -48.33 -14.82
C ASP A 305 -37.44 -46.92 -14.93
N ASP A 306 -36.13 -46.77 -14.65
CA ASP A 306 -35.36 -45.51 -14.65
C ASP A 306 -35.98 -44.43 -13.75
N ARG A 307 -36.36 -44.82 -12.52
CA ARG A 307 -37.10 -43.97 -11.56
C ARG A 307 -36.68 -44.20 -10.11
N TYR A 308 -36.94 -43.21 -9.26
CA TYR A 308 -36.79 -43.32 -7.82
C TYR A 308 -38.13 -43.63 -7.15
N TRP A 309 -38.13 -44.63 -6.28
CA TRP A 309 -39.25 -45.00 -5.41
C TRP A 309 -39.04 -44.47 -3.99
N ASN A 310 -40.14 -44.16 -3.28
CA ASN A 310 -40.14 -43.59 -1.92
C ASN A 310 -39.51 -42.18 -1.83
N VAL A 311 -39.69 -41.37 -2.87
CA VAL A 311 -39.31 -39.96 -2.84
C VAL A 311 -40.29 -39.20 -1.94
N THR A 312 -39.77 -38.38 -1.04
CA THR A 312 -40.59 -37.55 -0.16
C THR A 312 -40.54 -36.11 -0.63
N HIS A 313 -41.68 -35.52 -0.95
CA HIS A 313 -41.76 -34.08 -1.13
C HIS A 313 -41.81 -33.40 0.24
N VAL A 314 -40.91 -32.46 0.48
CA VAL A 314 -40.74 -31.75 1.75
C VAL A 314 -40.91 -30.26 1.50
N SER A 315 -41.81 -29.64 2.27
CA SER A 315 -41.85 -28.19 2.46
C SER A 315 -41.54 -27.89 3.91
N GLU A 316 -40.53 -27.09 4.17
CA GLU A 316 -40.08 -26.76 5.51
C GLU A 316 -39.80 -25.27 5.69
N ASN A 317 -39.83 -24.82 6.95
CA ASN A 317 -39.45 -23.47 7.36
C ASN A 317 -38.56 -23.54 8.61
N SER A 318 -37.43 -24.23 8.42
CA SER A 318 -36.49 -24.63 9.46
C SER A 318 -35.52 -23.49 9.82
N ILE A 319 -34.92 -23.55 11.01
CA ILE A 319 -33.93 -22.57 11.46
C ILE A 319 -32.53 -23.16 11.28
N TYR A 320 -31.71 -22.45 10.50
CA TYR A 320 -30.32 -22.76 10.25
C TYR A 320 -29.44 -21.77 11.01
N ARG A 321 -28.53 -22.28 11.82
CA ARG A 321 -27.45 -21.50 12.41
C ARG A 321 -26.26 -21.52 11.47
N LEU A 322 -25.96 -20.36 10.89
CA LEU A 322 -24.82 -20.14 10.00
C LEU A 322 -23.63 -19.66 10.83
N ASP A 323 -22.45 -20.22 10.59
CA ASP A 323 -21.16 -19.68 11.05
C ASP A 323 -20.53 -18.95 9.87
N LEU A 324 -20.46 -17.61 9.97
CA LEU A 324 -20.07 -16.72 8.88
C LEU A 324 -18.75 -16.03 9.17
N LEU A 325 -17.94 -15.90 8.13
CA LEU A 325 -16.88 -14.89 8.06
C LEU A 325 -17.42 -13.71 7.24
N LEU A 326 -17.47 -12.55 7.85
CA LEU A 326 -17.94 -11.28 7.29
C LEU A 326 -16.78 -10.28 7.27
N PRO A 327 -15.98 -10.24 6.20
CA PRO A 327 -15.08 -9.12 5.96
C PRO A 327 -15.91 -7.85 5.73
N ALA A 328 -15.63 -6.82 6.51
CA ALA A 328 -16.39 -5.58 6.56
C ALA A 328 -15.48 -4.37 6.52
N GLU A 329 -15.90 -3.36 5.77
CA GLU A 329 -15.25 -2.06 5.71
C GLU A 329 -16.10 -1.03 6.46
N PHE A 330 -15.47 -0.28 7.35
CA PHE A 330 -16.10 0.82 8.08
C PHE A 330 -15.39 2.13 7.78
N GLU A 331 -16.18 3.15 7.50
CA GLU A 331 -15.73 4.53 7.47
C GLU A 331 -15.74 5.10 8.89
N PHE A 332 -14.69 5.84 9.26
CA PHE A 332 -14.61 6.48 10.55
C PHE A 332 -14.02 7.89 10.47
N GLU A 333 -14.37 8.71 11.45
CA GLU A 333 -13.80 10.04 11.65
C GLU A 333 -13.49 10.22 13.14
N ILE A 334 -12.29 10.74 13.43
CA ILE A 334 -11.81 10.97 14.80
C ILE A 334 -11.54 12.46 14.97
N ASP A 335 -12.07 13.04 16.04
CA ASP A 335 -11.77 14.39 16.50
C ASP A 335 -11.38 14.36 17.99
N GLU A 336 -10.30 15.04 18.35
CA GLU A 336 -9.76 15.08 19.73
C GLU A 336 -9.70 13.72 20.47
N GLU A 337 -9.33 12.64 19.76
CA GLU A 337 -9.26 11.24 20.26
C GLU A 337 -10.62 10.54 20.44
N GLU A 338 -11.73 11.17 20.08
CA GLU A 338 -13.07 10.57 20.09
C GLU A 338 -13.52 10.23 18.66
N ILE A 339 -14.20 9.09 18.50
CA ILE A 339 -14.82 8.71 17.24
C ILE A 339 -16.13 9.49 17.11
N ILE A 340 -16.19 10.40 16.14
CA ILE A 340 -17.37 11.24 15.88
C ILE A 340 -18.26 10.68 14.77
N ASN A 341 -17.69 9.85 13.88
CA ASN A 341 -18.42 9.11 12.88
C ASN A 341 -17.86 7.69 12.80
N PHE A 342 -18.74 6.70 12.69
CA PHE A 342 -18.39 5.31 12.47
C PHE A 342 -19.56 4.62 11.78
N SER A 343 -19.38 4.20 10.53
CA SER A 343 -20.48 3.64 9.74
C SER A 343 -20.02 2.47 8.90
N LEU A 344 -20.87 1.46 8.75
CA LEU A 344 -20.62 0.36 7.82
C LEU A 344 -20.64 0.88 6.39
N GLY A 345 -19.53 0.71 5.67
CA GLY A 345 -19.44 0.98 4.24
C GLY A 345 -20.02 -0.19 3.44
N THR A 346 -19.43 -1.38 3.59
CA THR A 346 -19.90 -2.59 2.90
C THR A 346 -19.37 -3.88 3.53
N LEU A 347 -20.10 -4.98 3.33
CA LEU A 347 -19.60 -6.34 3.46
C LEU A 347 -19.10 -6.84 2.12
N TYR A 348 -17.89 -7.42 2.10
CA TYR A 348 -17.29 -7.98 0.88
C TYR A 348 -16.88 -9.43 1.11
N ASP A 349 -17.02 -10.26 0.08
CA ASP A 349 -16.56 -11.66 0.07
C ASP A 349 -16.93 -12.49 1.32
N TYR A 350 -18.13 -12.28 1.88
CA TYR A 350 -18.60 -13.04 3.04
C TYR A 350 -18.76 -14.53 2.72
N LYS A 351 -18.47 -15.40 3.70
CA LYS A 351 -18.38 -16.85 3.50
C LYS A 351 -19.08 -17.63 4.59
N LEU A 352 -19.76 -18.71 4.17
CA LEU A 352 -20.26 -19.74 5.07
C LEU A 352 -19.11 -20.68 5.46
N ILE A 353 -18.69 -20.63 6.73
CA ILE A 353 -17.70 -21.54 7.30
C ILE A 353 -18.34 -22.91 7.56
N GLY A 354 -19.56 -22.88 8.08
CA GLY A 354 -20.35 -24.05 8.38
C GLY A 354 -21.79 -23.65 8.73
N TYR A 355 -22.67 -24.64 8.78
CA TYR A 355 -24.04 -24.43 9.22
C TYR A 355 -24.54 -25.64 9.99
N GLU A 356 -25.53 -25.41 10.85
CA GLU A 356 -26.25 -26.44 11.59
C GLU A 356 -27.75 -26.15 11.49
N LYS A 357 -28.56 -27.17 11.20
CA LYS A 357 -30.01 -27.07 11.31
C LYS A 357 -30.39 -27.23 12.78
N ILE A 358 -30.70 -26.12 13.45
CA ILE A 358 -30.91 -26.09 14.91
C ILE A 358 -32.37 -26.33 15.30
N GLU A 359 -33.30 -26.04 14.40
CA GLU A 359 -34.72 -26.37 14.58
C GLU A 359 -35.30 -26.85 13.25
N GLU A 360 -35.92 -28.02 13.26
CA GLU A 360 -36.61 -28.58 12.11
C GLU A 360 -38.11 -28.28 12.20
N ASN A 361 -38.64 -27.65 11.15
CA ASN A 361 -40.06 -27.31 11.06
C ASN A 361 -40.59 -27.69 9.67
N ILE A 362 -41.00 -28.96 9.55
CA ILE A 362 -41.61 -29.49 8.33
C ILE A 362 -43.09 -29.11 8.31
N GLN A 363 -43.48 -28.31 7.32
CA GLN A 363 -44.85 -27.86 7.12
C GLN A 363 -45.67 -28.91 6.37
N GLU A 364 -45.08 -29.53 5.34
CA GLU A 364 -45.71 -30.58 4.55
C GLU A 364 -44.72 -31.69 4.24
N ARG A 365 -45.19 -32.94 4.37
CA ARG A 365 -44.46 -34.14 3.97
C ARG A 365 -45.43 -35.05 3.21
N SER A 366 -45.21 -35.24 1.92
CA SER A 366 -46.03 -36.14 1.09
C SER A 366 -45.15 -37.16 0.37
N GLU A 367 -45.55 -38.43 0.43
CA GLU A 367 -44.87 -39.51 -0.29
C GLU A 367 -45.32 -39.48 -1.75
N PHE A 368 -44.37 -39.30 -2.67
CA PHE A 368 -44.58 -39.58 -4.08
C PHE A 368 -44.25 -41.06 -4.32
N SER A 369 -45.19 -41.80 -4.93
CA SER A 369 -44.95 -43.20 -5.27
C SER A 369 -43.82 -43.35 -6.28
N ASP A 370 -43.67 -42.39 -7.20
CA ASP A 370 -42.78 -42.48 -8.35
C ASP A 370 -42.22 -41.09 -8.71
N TRP A 371 -40.91 -40.98 -8.94
CA TRP A 371 -40.24 -39.83 -9.59
C TRP A 371 -39.35 -40.30 -10.73
#